data_AF-G5K3N3-F1
#
_entry.id   AF-G5K3N3-F1
#
_cell.length_a   1.000
_cell.length_b   1.000
_cell.length_c   1.000
_cell.angle_alpha   90.00
_cell.angle_beta   90.00
_cell.angle_gamma   90.00
#
_symmetry.space_group_name_H-M   'P 1'
#
loop_
_entity.id
_entity.type
_entity.pdbx_description
1 polymer ?
#
loop_
_entity_poly.entity_id
_entity_poly.type
_entity_poly.pdbx_seq_one_letter_code
_entity_poly.pdbx_strand_id
1 'polypeptide(L)'
;MSFLSELLSIMKKIKMEWLIKASVFQLLFVTIANLALSELFYLILDVSGQYHLDKDNIITFVKNPLALFLFLLYFLVLVAFIHLEFFILYRIIAEKRLSQRNFKKTITYYIQHLRKYVMGWQPLVILTYIVLTIPILKLGLSSVITEKLYVPDFIMSELSKSETTKYLLFLLLGSMFYLNLRFVYFLPLLSLKKISAQAALIESWKKHVDERWGCCRG
;
A
#
# COMPACT_ATOMS: atom_id res chain seq x y z
N MET A 1 -6.27 -22.64 -22.66
CA MET A 1 -5.36 -22.09 -23.69
C MET A 1 -5.76 -20.70 -24.21
N SER A 2 -7.03 -20.25 -24.14
CA SER A 2 -7.45 -18.90 -24.59
C SER A 2 -6.98 -17.75 -23.70
N PHE A 3 -6.92 -17.95 -22.37
CA PHE A 3 -6.51 -16.91 -21.43
C PHE A 3 -5.05 -16.46 -21.63
N LEU A 4 -4.15 -17.40 -21.92
CA LEU A 4 -2.73 -17.10 -22.15
C LEU A 4 -2.50 -16.34 -23.46
N SER A 5 -3.24 -16.66 -24.52
CA SER A 5 -3.16 -15.93 -25.79
C SER A 5 -3.76 -14.54 -25.69
N GLU A 6 -4.85 -14.38 -24.92
CA GLU A 6 -5.41 -13.07 -24.59
C GLU A 6 -4.45 -12.21 -23.75
N LEU A 7 -3.83 -12.79 -22.72
CA LEU A 7 -2.79 -12.13 -21.92
C LEU A 7 -1.60 -11.69 -22.79
N LEU A 8 -1.09 -12.57 -23.66
CA LEU A 8 0.00 -12.24 -24.59
C LEU A 8 -0.39 -11.13 -25.57
N SER A 9 -1.65 -11.11 -26.03
CA SER A 9 -2.22 -10.05 -26.86
C SER A 9 -2.27 -8.70 -26.11
N ILE A 10 -2.70 -8.71 -24.85
CA ILE A 10 -2.76 -7.53 -24.00
C ILE A 10 -1.35 -7.02 -23.69
N MET A 11 -0.42 -7.89 -23.34
CA MET A 11 0.98 -7.55 -23.08
C MET A 11 1.65 -6.93 -24.31
N LYS A 12 1.38 -7.45 -25.52
CA LYS A 12 1.87 -6.86 -26.78
C LYS A 12 1.27 -5.49 -27.09
N LYS A 13 0.07 -5.18 -26.59
CA LYS A 13 -0.56 -3.86 -26.74
C LYS A 13 0.02 -2.82 -25.77
N ILE A 14 0.68 -3.24 -24.69
CA ILE A 14 1.34 -2.32 -23.75
C ILE A 14 2.59 -1.76 -24.41
N LYS A 15 2.69 -0.43 -24.47
CA LYS A 15 3.89 0.24 -24.98
C LYS A 15 5.05 0.03 -24.00
N MET A 16 6.15 -0.57 -24.48
CA MET A 16 7.37 -0.79 -23.68
C MET A 16 7.89 0.50 -23.02
N GLU A 17 7.71 1.65 -23.67
CA GLU A 17 8.05 2.97 -23.14
C GLU A 17 7.39 3.25 -21.77
N TRP A 18 6.14 2.81 -21.59
CA TRP A 18 5.38 3.08 -20.36
C TRP A 18 5.81 2.17 -19.23
N LEU A 19 6.07 0.90 -19.55
CA LEU A 19 6.64 -0.06 -18.62
C LEU A 19 8.00 0.42 -18.11
N ILE A 20 8.88 0.87 -19.00
CA ILE A 20 10.21 1.38 -18.61
C ILE A 20 10.06 2.61 -17.70
N LYS A 21 9.21 3.58 -18.06
CA LYS A 21 8.97 4.78 -17.24
C LYS A 21 8.39 4.43 -15.87
N ALA A 22 7.43 3.52 -15.80
CA ALA A 22 6.82 3.06 -14.56
C ALA A 22 7.85 2.34 -13.68
N SER A 23 8.66 1.43 -14.25
CA SER A 23 9.69 0.70 -13.52
C SER A 23 10.79 1.62 -12.97
N VAL A 24 11.27 2.58 -13.78
CA VAL A 24 12.28 3.57 -13.32
C VAL A 24 11.69 4.44 -12.21
N PHE A 25 10.47 4.93 -12.38
CA PHE A 25 9.77 5.67 -11.33
C PHE A 25 9.64 4.84 -10.06
N GLN A 26 9.20 3.59 -10.17
CA GLN A 26 8.99 2.68 -9.04
C GLN A 26 10.28 2.48 -8.24
N LEU A 27 11.39 2.21 -8.94
CA LEU A 27 12.69 1.99 -8.29
C LEU A 27 13.17 3.24 -7.54
N LEU A 28 13.09 4.42 -8.16
CA LEU A 28 13.46 5.68 -7.52
C LEU A 28 12.53 6.01 -6.36
N PHE A 29 11.22 5.85 -6.55
CA PHE A 29 10.21 6.20 -5.57
C PHE A 29 10.32 5.33 -4.32
N VAL A 30 10.44 4.00 -4.47
CA VAL A 30 10.62 3.08 -3.34
C VAL A 30 11.91 3.40 -2.58
N THR A 31 13.00 3.71 -3.28
CA THR A 31 14.27 4.06 -2.63
C THR A 31 14.14 5.35 -1.81
N ILE A 32 13.54 6.40 -2.38
CA ILE A 32 13.34 7.69 -1.71
C ILE A 32 12.36 7.55 -0.55
N ALA A 33 11.24 6.86 -0.75
CA ALA A 33 10.23 6.65 0.28
C ALA A 33 10.80 5.84 1.45
N ASN A 34 11.56 4.78 1.17
CA ASN A 34 12.19 3.97 2.21
C ASN A 34 13.20 4.79 3.03
N LEU A 35 14.07 5.56 2.37
CA LEU A 35 15.01 6.45 3.05
C LEU A 35 14.27 7.49 3.92
N ALA A 36 13.27 8.18 3.35
CA ALA A 36 12.51 9.19 4.10
C ALA A 36 11.77 8.58 5.30
N LEU A 37 11.15 7.41 5.13
CA LEU A 37 10.44 6.71 6.20
C LEU A 37 11.41 6.17 7.26
N SER A 38 12.58 5.66 6.88
CA SER A 38 13.57 5.18 7.86
C SER A 38 14.11 6.31 8.71
N GLU A 39 14.50 7.44 8.09
CA GLU A 39 14.99 8.62 8.82
C GLU A 39 13.93 9.19 9.76
N LEU A 40 12.68 9.30 9.29
CA LEU A 40 11.58 9.73 10.15
C LEU A 40 11.36 8.77 11.31
N PHE A 41 11.41 7.46 11.08
CA PHE A 41 11.24 6.48 12.14
C PHE A 41 12.34 6.59 13.20
N TYR A 42 13.62 6.66 12.80
CA TYR A 42 14.73 6.83 13.75
C TYR A 42 14.67 8.17 14.49
N LEU A 43 14.24 9.25 13.84
CA LEU A 43 14.02 10.54 14.50
C LEU A 43 12.94 10.42 15.59
N ILE A 44 11.85 9.69 15.33
CA ILE A 44 10.80 9.47 16.34
C ILE A 44 11.35 8.68 17.53
N LEU A 45 12.17 7.67 17.27
CA LEU A 45 12.82 6.90 18.33
C LEU A 45 13.74 7.79 19.18
N ASP A 46 14.60 8.58 18.55
CA ASP A 46 15.52 9.50 19.21
C ASP A 46 14.77 10.52 20.09
N VAL A 47 13.73 11.17 19.55
CA VAL A 47 12.89 12.10 20.32
C VAL A 47 12.13 11.41 21.46
N SER A 48 11.78 10.12 21.30
CA SER A 48 11.13 9.33 22.33
C SER A 48 12.10 8.75 23.38
N GLY A 49 13.40 8.97 23.23
CA GLY A 49 14.45 8.43 24.11
C GLY A 49 14.63 6.91 23.96
N GLN A 50 14.34 6.36 22.78
CA GLN A 50 14.51 4.94 22.46
C GLN A 50 15.55 4.78 21.34
N TYR A 51 16.41 3.76 21.43
CA TYR A 51 17.37 3.46 20.35
C TYR A 51 16.80 2.49 19.31
N HIS A 52 15.88 1.62 19.73
CA HIS A 52 15.21 0.60 18.91
C HIS A 52 13.85 0.27 19.55
N LEU A 53 12.96 -0.39 18.82
CA LEU A 53 11.73 -0.97 19.38
C LEU A 53 11.91 -2.47 19.57
N ASP A 54 11.75 -2.91 20.80
CA ASP A 54 11.77 -4.31 21.23
C ASP A 54 10.60 -4.60 22.16
N LYS A 55 10.43 -5.88 22.50
CA LYS A 55 9.32 -6.36 23.35
C LYS A 55 9.29 -5.67 24.72
N ASP A 56 10.46 -5.27 25.23
CA ASP A 56 10.59 -4.71 26.57
C ASP A 56 10.24 -3.22 26.62
N ASN A 57 10.49 -2.47 25.54
CA ASN A 57 10.27 -1.03 25.51
C ASN A 57 9.04 -0.60 24.69
N ILE A 58 8.40 -1.50 23.94
CA ILE A 58 7.22 -1.17 23.13
C ILE A 58 6.05 -0.64 23.98
N ILE A 59 5.85 -1.18 25.19
CA ILE A 59 4.80 -0.70 26.11
C ILE A 59 5.13 0.70 26.60
N THR A 60 6.40 0.96 26.91
CA THR A 60 6.88 2.27 27.36
C THR A 60 6.78 3.31 26.24
N PHE A 61 7.10 2.92 25.01
CA PHE A 61 6.95 3.75 23.82
C PHE A 61 5.49 4.13 23.57
N VAL A 62 4.55 3.17 23.61
CA VAL A 62 3.12 3.42 23.40
C VAL A 62 2.52 4.29 24.51
N LYS A 63 3.02 4.18 25.75
CA LYS A 63 2.59 5.02 26.87
C LYS A 63 3.08 6.47 26.78
N ASN A 64 4.11 6.74 25.97
CA ASN A 64 4.61 8.09 25.78
C ASN A 64 3.66 8.85 24.81
N PRO A 65 2.95 9.89 25.27
CA PRO A 65 1.96 10.59 24.44
C PRO A 65 2.61 11.30 23.24
N LEU A 66 3.84 11.78 23.37
CA LEU A 66 4.59 12.41 22.28
C LEU A 66 4.98 11.38 21.23
N ALA A 67 5.52 10.24 21.67
CA ALA A 67 5.88 9.14 20.77
C ALA A 67 4.66 8.63 19.99
N LEU A 68 3.52 8.46 20.66
CA LEU A 68 2.27 8.03 20.04
C LEU A 68 1.77 9.06 19.00
N PHE A 69 1.82 10.36 19.33
CA PHE A 69 1.47 11.42 18.37
C PHE A 69 2.37 11.43 17.14
N LEU A 70 3.70 11.34 17.34
CA LEU A 70 4.67 11.31 16.24
C LEU A 70 4.52 10.04 15.40
N PHE A 71 4.21 8.90 16.01
CA PHE A 71 3.96 7.65 15.31
C PHE A 71 2.64 7.70 14.50
N LEU A 72 1.62 8.39 15.00
CA LEU A 72 0.41 8.68 14.22
C LEU A 72 0.76 9.53 12.98
N LEU A 73 1.59 10.56 13.14
CA LEU A 73 2.07 11.40 12.04
C LEU A 73 2.87 10.58 11.02
N TYR A 74 3.72 9.66 11.49
CA TYR A 74 4.45 8.72 10.64
C TYR A 74 3.51 7.90 9.75
N PHE A 75 2.42 7.36 10.31
CA PHE A 75 1.41 6.64 9.52
C PHE A 75 0.73 7.54 8.48
N LEU A 76 0.45 8.80 8.80
CA LEU A 76 -0.11 9.73 7.81
C LEU A 76 0.85 9.98 6.64
N VAL A 77 2.15 10.11 6.92
CA VAL A 77 3.20 10.23 5.90
C VAL A 77 3.27 8.97 5.04
N LEU A 78 3.24 7.79 5.66
CA LEU A 78 3.24 6.50 4.96
C LEU A 78 2.03 6.37 4.01
N VAL A 79 0.83 6.71 4.48
CA VAL A 79 -0.38 6.72 3.65
C VAL A 79 -0.26 7.71 2.48
N ALA A 80 0.33 8.89 2.71
CA ALA A 80 0.56 9.88 1.67
C ALA A 80 1.54 9.40 0.60
N PHE A 81 2.61 8.69 0.97
CA PHE A 81 3.55 8.07 0.02
C PHE A 81 2.85 7.02 -0.85
N ILE A 82 2.12 6.07 -0.25
CA ILE A 82 1.40 5.04 -1.01
C ILE A 82 0.40 5.68 -1.97
N HIS A 83 -0.38 6.65 -1.51
CA HIS A 83 -1.33 7.34 -2.39
C HIS A 83 -0.63 8.08 -3.55
N LEU A 84 0.54 8.69 -3.29
CA LEU A 84 1.32 9.42 -4.29
C LEU A 84 1.89 8.50 -5.35
N GLU A 85 2.36 7.33 -4.93
CA GLU A 85 2.88 6.27 -5.80
C GLU A 85 1.83 5.85 -6.83
N PHE A 86 0.65 5.42 -6.36
CA PHE A 86 -0.45 4.99 -7.23
C PHE A 86 -0.97 6.13 -8.12
N PHE A 87 -0.94 7.37 -7.63
CA PHE A 87 -1.29 8.53 -8.43
C PHE A 87 -0.31 8.76 -9.59
N ILE A 88 0.99 8.73 -9.34
CA ILE A 88 2.00 8.93 -10.39
C ILE A 88 2.03 7.74 -11.35
N LEU A 89 1.96 6.50 -10.86
CA LEU A 89 1.90 5.30 -11.70
C LEU A 89 0.71 5.35 -12.65
N TYR A 90 -0.47 5.71 -12.15
CA TYR A 90 -1.63 5.87 -13.01
C TYR A 90 -1.39 6.96 -14.07
N ARG A 91 -0.83 8.10 -13.69
CA ARG A 91 -0.54 9.21 -14.61
C ARG A 91 0.44 8.81 -15.71
N ILE A 92 1.46 8.02 -15.40
CA ILE A 92 2.40 7.45 -16.39
C ILE A 92 1.66 6.56 -17.40
N ILE A 93 0.65 5.82 -16.94
CA ILE A 93 -0.17 4.93 -17.78
C ILE A 93 -1.31 5.69 -18.49
N ALA A 94 -1.83 6.77 -17.95
CA ALA A 94 -2.98 7.49 -18.51
C ALA A 94 -2.56 8.59 -19.49
N GLU A 95 -1.50 9.35 -19.16
CA GLU A 95 -1.04 10.47 -19.97
C GLU A 95 0.03 10.03 -20.97
N LYS A 96 -0.34 10.02 -22.26
CA LYS A 96 0.55 9.72 -23.39
C LYS A 96 1.80 10.63 -23.49
N ARG A 97 1.83 11.80 -22.81
CA ARG A 97 2.99 12.73 -22.77
C ARG A 97 3.03 13.49 -21.43
N LEU A 98 3.92 13.08 -20.52
CA LEU A 98 4.29 13.90 -19.35
C LEU A 98 5.20 15.06 -19.82
N SER A 99 4.66 16.29 -19.86
CA SER A 99 5.46 17.51 -19.98
C SER A 99 5.85 18.03 -18.59
N GLN A 100 7.10 18.46 -18.40
CA GLN A 100 7.64 19.06 -17.17
C GLN A 100 6.75 20.17 -16.58
N ARG A 101 6.12 20.98 -17.45
CA ARG A 101 5.21 22.08 -17.03
C ARG A 101 3.87 21.58 -16.48
N ASN A 102 3.43 20.40 -16.92
CA ASN A 102 2.22 19.75 -16.43
C ASN A 102 2.50 19.04 -15.08
N PHE A 103 3.74 18.63 -14.82
CA PHE A 103 4.12 17.95 -13.59
C PHE A 103 4.02 18.84 -12.33
N LYS A 104 4.50 20.09 -12.38
CA LYS A 104 4.34 21.02 -11.24
C LYS A 104 2.87 21.30 -10.91
N LYS A 105 2.06 21.62 -11.92
CA LYS A 105 0.60 21.82 -11.75
C LYS A 105 -0.09 20.58 -11.18
N THR A 106 0.40 19.41 -11.56
CA THR A 106 -0.06 18.11 -11.07
C THR A 106 0.26 17.88 -9.61
N ILE A 107 1.49 18.18 -9.20
CA ILE A 107 1.91 18.07 -7.80
C ILE A 107 1.08 19.02 -6.94
N THR A 108 0.87 20.27 -7.37
CA THR A 108 0.02 21.22 -6.64
C THR A 108 -1.43 20.75 -6.53
N TYR A 109 -2.00 20.24 -7.63
CA TYR A 109 -3.33 19.64 -7.66
C TYR A 109 -3.43 18.42 -6.72
N TYR A 110 -2.40 17.57 -6.72
CA TYR A 110 -2.29 16.41 -5.84
C TYR A 110 -2.25 16.84 -4.37
N ILE A 111 -1.41 17.81 -3.99
CA ILE A 111 -1.30 18.29 -2.60
C ILE A 111 -2.65 18.85 -2.11
N GLN A 112 -3.35 19.61 -2.94
CA GLN A 112 -4.68 20.14 -2.61
C GLN A 112 -5.71 19.02 -2.35
N HIS A 113 -5.65 17.95 -3.14
CA HIS A 113 -6.53 16.80 -2.98
C HIS A 113 -6.11 15.84 -1.85
N LEU A 114 -4.81 15.73 -1.58
CA LEU A 114 -4.26 14.87 -0.53
C LEU A 114 -4.81 15.23 0.85
N ARG A 115 -5.05 16.53 1.10
CA ARG A 115 -5.67 16.99 2.34
C ARG A 115 -7.00 16.28 2.65
N LYS A 116 -7.79 15.91 1.62
CA LYS A 116 -9.05 15.16 1.81
C LYS A 116 -8.84 13.71 2.25
N TYR A 117 -7.69 13.12 1.96
CA TYR A 117 -7.39 11.71 2.29
C TYR A 117 -6.57 11.57 3.58
N VAL A 118 -5.85 12.63 3.97
CA VAL A 118 -5.08 12.71 5.22
C VAL A 118 -5.95 13.19 6.40
N MET A 119 -7.11 13.79 6.13
CA MET A 119 -7.97 14.42 7.13
C MET A 119 -9.29 13.66 7.26
N GLY A 120 -9.77 13.47 8.49
CA GLY A 120 -11.01 12.73 8.80
C GLY A 120 -10.79 11.24 9.05
N TRP A 121 -11.78 10.41 8.67
CA TRP A 121 -11.77 8.95 8.91
C TRP A 121 -11.10 8.15 7.77
N GLN A 122 -10.81 8.80 6.64
CA GLN A 122 -10.17 8.22 5.46
C GLN A 122 -8.82 7.54 5.73
N PRO A 123 -7.86 8.14 6.47
CA PRO A 123 -6.56 7.51 6.68
C PRO A 123 -6.67 6.22 7.51
N LEU A 124 -7.65 6.12 8.42
CA LEU A 124 -7.89 4.88 9.18
C LEU A 124 -8.31 3.73 8.26
N VAL A 125 -9.18 4.00 7.28
CA VAL A 125 -9.62 2.99 6.30
C VAL A 125 -8.45 2.50 5.45
N ILE A 126 -7.59 3.41 5.01
CA ILE A 126 -6.39 3.06 4.23
C ILE A 126 -5.38 2.30 5.10
N LEU A 127 -5.21 2.70 6.36
CA LEU A 127 -4.34 2.01 7.31
C LEU A 127 -4.80 0.58 7.58
N THR A 128 -6.12 0.37 7.80
CA THR A 128 -6.69 -0.98 7.96
C THR A 128 -6.40 -1.85 6.75
N TYR A 129 -6.53 -1.30 5.53
CA TYR A 129 -6.18 -2.02 4.32
C TYR A 129 -4.68 -2.38 4.27
N ILE A 130 -3.78 -1.46 4.62
CA ILE A 130 -2.33 -1.73 4.64
C ILE A 130 -1.99 -2.83 5.65
N VAL A 131 -2.53 -2.74 6.88
CA VAL A 131 -2.32 -3.76 7.92
C VAL A 131 -2.82 -5.12 7.46
N LEU A 132 -3.93 -5.17 6.73
CA LEU A 132 -4.46 -6.39 6.13
C LEU A 132 -3.53 -6.96 5.05
N THR A 133 -2.82 -6.11 4.31
CA THR A 133 -1.87 -6.54 3.27
C THR A 133 -0.57 -7.08 3.85
N ILE A 134 -0.03 -6.49 4.94
CA ILE A 134 1.28 -6.83 5.53
C ILE A 134 1.56 -8.34 5.64
N PRO A 135 0.65 -9.16 6.22
CA PRO A 135 0.88 -10.60 6.41
C PRO A 135 1.06 -11.38 5.09
N ILE A 136 0.65 -10.80 3.96
CA ILE A 136 0.54 -11.46 2.66
C ILE A 136 1.70 -11.11 1.75
N LEU A 137 2.42 -10.01 2.01
CA LEU A 137 3.57 -9.63 1.16
C LEU A 137 4.61 -10.77 1.05
N LYS A 138 4.67 -11.69 2.03
CA LYS A 138 5.52 -12.89 1.99
C LYS A 138 5.21 -13.86 0.83
N LEU A 139 3.97 -13.90 0.33
CA LEU A 139 3.52 -14.87 -0.67
C LEU A 139 3.80 -14.47 -2.13
N GLY A 140 4.31 -13.26 -2.39
CA GLY A 140 4.58 -12.81 -3.77
C GLY A 140 5.61 -11.69 -3.96
N LEU A 141 6.09 -11.06 -2.88
CA LEU A 141 7.07 -9.95 -2.92
C LEU A 141 8.16 -10.16 -1.86
N SER A 142 8.82 -11.32 -1.85
CA SER A 142 10.00 -11.58 -1.02
C SER A 142 11.16 -10.68 -1.47
N SER A 143 11.23 -9.47 -0.93
CA SER A 143 12.34 -8.54 -1.08
C SER A 143 13.08 -8.40 0.25
N VAL A 144 14.31 -7.89 0.22
CA VAL A 144 15.15 -7.61 1.40
C VAL A 144 14.45 -6.71 2.43
N ILE A 145 13.48 -5.90 2.02
CA ILE A 145 12.70 -5.02 2.90
C ILE A 145 11.57 -5.80 3.60
N THR A 146 10.93 -6.72 2.88
CA THR A 146 9.81 -7.53 3.37
C THR A 146 10.24 -8.53 4.45
N GLU A 147 11.50 -8.95 4.42
CA GLU A 147 12.10 -9.86 5.39
C GLU A 147 12.21 -9.25 6.80
N LYS A 148 12.46 -7.93 6.90
CA LYS A 148 12.63 -7.22 8.18
C LYS A 148 11.31 -6.88 8.89
N LEU A 149 10.20 -6.84 8.15
CA LEU A 149 8.86 -6.56 8.68
C LEU A 149 8.04 -7.85 8.94
N TYR A 150 8.61 -9.01 8.65
CA TYR A 150 7.95 -10.30 8.81
C TYR A 150 7.99 -10.79 10.25
N VAL A 151 6.94 -11.52 10.65
CA VAL A 151 6.88 -12.22 11.93
C VAL A 151 7.92 -13.34 11.93
N PRO A 152 8.98 -13.31 12.76
CA PRO A 152 10.08 -14.25 12.69
C PRO A 152 9.62 -15.72 12.67
N ASP A 153 10.30 -16.59 11.93
CA ASP A 153 9.92 -18.01 11.80
C ASP A 153 9.86 -18.73 13.16
N PHE A 154 10.60 -18.25 14.17
CA PHE A 154 10.47 -18.70 15.55
C PHE A 154 9.05 -18.52 16.11
N ILE A 155 8.42 -17.36 15.92
CA ILE A 155 7.05 -17.11 16.37
C ILE A 155 6.06 -17.95 15.56
N MET A 156 6.29 -18.08 14.25
CA MET A 156 5.41 -18.85 13.39
C MET A 156 5.47 -20.36 13.70
N SER A 157 6.66 -20.87 13.96
CA SER A 157 6.88 -22.26 14.38
C SER A 157 6.27 -22.53 15.75
N GLU A 158 6.43 -21.64 16.73
CA GLU A 158 5.81 -21.76 18.06
C GLU A 158 4.27 -21.78 17.97
N LEU A 159 3.68 -20.87 17.19
CA LEU A 159 2.24 -20.82 16.97
C LEU A 159 1.72 -22.07 16.23
N SER A 160 2.54 -22.65 15.34
CA SER A 160 2.16 -23.84 14.56
C SER A 160 2.30 -25.17 15.31
N LYS A 161 2.83 -25.18 16.54
CA LYS A 161 2.99 -26.40 17.34
C LYS A 161 1.68 -27.05 17.74
N SER A 162 0.64 -26.25 17.94
CA SER A 162 -0.72 -26.74 18.22
C SER A 162 -1.48 -26.90 16.91
N GLU A 163 -2.02 -28.10 16.65
CA GLU A 163 -2.82 -28.37 15.45
C GLU A 163 -3.99 -27.38 15.33
N THR A 164 -4.67 -27.05 16.43
CA THR A 164 -5.75 -26.06 16.45
C THR A 164 -5.27 -24.67 16.04
N THR A 165 -4.14 -24.23 16.59
CA THR A 165 -3.57 -22.90 16.30
C THR A 165 -3.05 -22.83 14.86
N LYS A 166 -2.55 -23.93 14.32
CA LYS A 166 -2.11 -24.05 12.92
C LYS A 166 -3.27 -23.92 11.94
N TYR A 167 -4.41 -24.61 12.17
CA TYR A 167 -5.61 -24.43 11.34
C TYR A 167 -6.16 -23.01 11.41
N LEU A 168 -6.19 -22.42 12.62
CA LEU A 168 -6.63 -21.04 12.82
C LEU A 168 -5.73 -20.05 12.06
N LEU A 169 -4.41 -20.25 12.12
CA LEU A 169 -3.42 -19.45 11.39
C LEU A 169 -3.61 -19.55 9.87
N PHE A 170 -3.83 -20.75 9.34
CA PHE A 170 -4.11 -20.96 7.92
C PHE A 170 -5.40 -20.28 7.47
N LEU A 171 -6.48 -20.40 8.27
CA LEU A 171 -7.74 -19.73 8.00
C LEU A 171 -7.61 -18.21 8.03
N LEU A 172 -6.85 -17.68 9.00
CA LEU A 172 -6.58 -16.25 9.10
C LEU A 172 -5.83 -15.75 7.86
N LEU A 173 -4.72 -16.38 7.50
CA LEU A 173 -3.92 -16.01 6.33
C LEU A 173 -4.70 -16.15 5.02
N GLY A 174 -5.47 -17.24 4.87
CA GLY A 174 -6.34 -17.47 3.72
C GLY A 174 -7.45 -16.41 3.60
N SER A 175 -8.07 -16.03 4.72
CA SER A 175 -9.06 -14.95 4.77
C SER A 175 -8.44 -13.60 4.39
N MET A 176 -7.28 -13.27 4.95
CA MET A 176 -6.56 -12.06 4.59
C MET A 176 -6.21 -12.05 3.09
N PHE A 177 -5.79 -13.18 2.53
CA PHE A 177 -5.44 -13.32 1.10
C PHE A 177 -6.65 -13.10 0.22
N TYR A 178 -7.77 -13.75 0.55
CA TYR A 178 -9.03 -13.54 -0.12
C TYR A 178 -9.46 -12.06 -0.09
N LEU A 179 -9.39 -11.41 1.08
CA LEU A 179 -9.74 -9.99 1.19
C LEU A 179 -8.79 -9.09 0.39
N ASN A 180 -7.49 -9.38 0.33
CA ASN A 180 -6.55 -8.61 -0.48
C ASN A 180 -6.85 -8.72 -1.98
N LEU A 181 -7.15 -9.93 -2.47
CA LEU A 181 -7.62 -10.10 -3.86
C LEU A 181 -8.90 -9.31 -4.10
N ARG A 182 -9.84 -9.40 -3.16
CA ARG A 182 -11.14 -8.72 -3.26
C ARG A 182 -11.03 -7.20 -3.27
N PHE A 183 -10.06 -6.65 -2.55
CA PHE A 183 -9.80 -5.23 -2.44
C PHE A 183 -8.69 -4.73 -3.36
N VAL A 184 -8.21 -5.51 -4.33
CA VAL A 184 -7.10 -5.13 -5.22
C VAL A 184 -7.35 -3.80 -5.96
N TYR A 185 -8.62 -3.48 -6.25
CA TYR A 185 -9.00 -2.22 -6.92
C TYR A 185 -9.13 -1.02 -5.97
N PHE A 186 -8.97 -1.20 -4.66
CA PHE A 186 -9.16 -0.14 -3.68
C PHE A 186 -8.18 1.02 -3.89
N LEU A 187 -6.88 0.71 -3.95
CA LEU A 187 -5.83 1.72 -4.15
C LEU A 187 -5.91 2.40 -5.53
N PRO A 188 -6.11 1.66 -6.64
CA PRO A 188 -6.41 2.28 -7.93
C PRO A 188 -7.62 3.21 -7.87
N LEU A 189 -8.76 2.78 -7.32
CA LEU A 189 -9.99 3.58 -7.29
C LEU A 189 -9.83 4.87 -6.48
N LEU A 190 -9.10 4.81 -5.37
CA LEU A 190 -8.74 5.98 -4.56
C LEU A 190 -7.95 7.03 -5.34
N SER A 191 -6.98 6.56 -6.14
CA SER A 191 -6.12 7.42 -6.96
C SER A 191 -6.85 7.97 -8.20
N LEU A 192 -7.74 7.17 -8.78
CA LEU A 192 -8.44 7.43 -10.04
C LEU A 192 -9.66 8.32 -9.88
N LYS A 193 -10.48 8.04 -8.86
CA LYS A 193 -11.79 8.64 -8.68
C LYS A 193 -11.77 9.60 -7.51
N LYS A 194 -12.49 10.71 -7.63
CA LYS A 194 -12.70 11.69 -6.55
C LYS A 194 -13.69 11.21 -5.47
N ILE A 195 -13.58 9.94 -5.07
CA ILE A 195 -14.46 9.29 -4.09
C ILE A 195 -13.75 9.19 -2.72
N SER A 196 -14.53 9.00 -1.65
CA SER A 196 -13.98 8.75 -0.32
C SER A 196 -13.38 7.33 -0.23
N ALA A 197 -12.48 7.11 0.74
CA ALA A 197 -11.90 5.78 0.97
C ALA A 197 -12.98 4.71 1.21
N GLN A 198 -14.03 5.02 1.97
CA GLN A 198 -15.14 4.09 2.20
C GLN A 198 -15.87 3.74 0.89
N ALA A 199 -16.16 4.74 0.06
CA ALA A 199 -16.80 4.52 -1.22
C ALA A 199 -15.91 3.68 -2.15
N ALA A 200 -14.59 3.89 -2.12
CA ALA A 200 -13.63 3.08 -2.87
C ALA A 200 -13.59 1.62 -2.39
N LEU A 201 -13.67 1.34 -1.08
CA LEU A 201 -13.76 -0.03 -0.57
C LEU A 201 -15.03 -0.73 -1.03
N ILE A 202 -16.18 -0.06 -0.90
CA ILE A 202 -17.47 -0.62 -1.30
C ILE A 202 -17.48 -0.88 -2.81
N GLU A 203 -16.97 0.07 -3.61
CA GLU A 203 -16.91 -0.10 -5.06
C GLU A 203 -15.93 -1.22 -5.48
N SER A 204 -14.76 -1.30 -4.82
CA SER A 204 -13.80 -2.39 -5.03
C SER A 204 -14.45 -3.75 -4.77
N TRP A 205 -15.22 -3.87 -3.68
CA TRP A 205 -15.97 -5.09 -3.36
C TRP A 205 -17.04 -5.44 -4.40
N LYS A 206 -17.76 -4.44 -4.93
CA LYS A 206 -18.83 -4.62 -5.93
C LYS A 206 -18.29 -5.02 -7.30
N LYS A 207 -17.16 -4.46 -7.73
CA LYS A 207 -16.55 -4.77 -9.03
C LYS A 207 -16.18 -6.24 -9.19
N HIS A 208 -15.90 -6.94 -8.10
CA HIS A 208 -15.67 -8.38 -8.11
C HIS A 208 -16.95 -9.23 -8.01
N VAL A 209 -18.14 -8.65 -7.76
CA VAL A 209 -19.44 -9.34 -7.86
C VAL A 209 -19.96 -9.27 -9.30
N ASP A 210 -19.78 -8.12 -9.94
CA ASP A 210 -20.35 -7.82 -11.26
C ASP A 210 -19.28 -8.07 -12.34
N GLU A 211 -19.08 -9.35 -12.67
CA GLU A 211 -18.16 -9.80 -13.72
C GLU A 211 -18.71 -9.51 -15.14
N ARG A 212 -19.18 -8.27 -15.35
CA ARG A 212 -19.50 -7.74 -16.68
C ARG A 212 -18.50 -6.65 -17.00
N TRP A 213 -17.42 -7.05 -17.69
CA TRP A 213 -16.42 -6.18 -18.28
C TRP A 213 -17.05 -5.30 -19.39
N GLY A 214 -17.87 -4.34 -18.99
CA GLY A 214 -18.45 -3.32 -19.85
C GLY A 214 -17.55 -2.09 -19.91
N CYS A 215 -16.78 -2.00 -20.99
CA CYS A 215 -16.03 -0.83 -21.41
C CYS A 215 -16.84 0.48 -21.30
N CYS A 216 -16.10 1.56 -21.04
CA CYS A 216 -16.35 2.96 -21.36
C CYS A 216 -17.78 3.34 -21.79
N ARG A 217 -18.52 3.97 -20.87
CA ARG A 217 -19.54 4.97 -21.21
C ARG A 217 -19.26 6.22 -20.37
N GLY A 218 -18.91 7.31 -21.05
CA GLY A 218 -18.53 8.60 -20.49
C GLY A 218 -17.53 9.30 -21.39
#